data_AF-A0AA85A0S3-F1
#
_entry.id   AF-A0AA85A0S3-F1
#
_cell.length_a   1.000
_cell.length_b   1.000
_cell.length_c   1.000
_cell.angle_alpha   90.00
_cell.angle_beta   90.00
_cell.angle_gamma   90.00
#
_symmetry.space_group_name_H-M   'P 1'
#
loop_
_entity.id
_entity.type
_entity.pdbx_description
1 polymer ?
#
loop_
_entity_poly.entity_id
_entity_poly.type
_entity_poly.pdbx_seq_one_letter_code
_entity_poly.pdbx_strand_id
1 'polypeptide(L)' 'MDSWLKEDPVPSSFITLMDTVTIQKQPYGVVLIISPWNFPFILSFQPLVGAIAELIPKYLDKVSCW' A
#
# COMPACT_ATOMS: atom_id res chain seq x y z
N MET A 1 -11.08 -4.31 3.27
CA MET A 1 -9.71 -3.93 2.86
C MET A 1 -9.65 -2.46 2.46
N ASP A 2 -10.70 -1.92 1.86
CA ASP A 2 -10.69 -0.63 1.15
C ASP A 2 -10.36 0.58 2.04
N SER A 3 -10.59 0.48 3.35
CA SER A 3 -10.22 1.51 4.32
C SER A 3 -8.70 1.74 4.41
N TRP A 4 -7.88 0.73 4.10
CA TRP A 4 -6.41 0.84 4.14
C TRP A 4 -5.84 1.48 2.88
N LEU A 5 -6.55 1.30 1.76
CA LEU A 5 -6.21 1.85 0.44
C LEU A 5 -6.81 3.25 0.22
N LYS A 6 -7.75 3.66 1.08
CA LYS A 6 -8.36 4.99 1.02
C LYS A 6 -7.30 6.06 1.32
N GLU A 7 -7.34 7.12 0.54
CA GLU A 7 -6.50 8.30 0.76
C GLU A 7 -6.87 8.95 2.09
N ASP A 8 -5.86 9.25 2.89
CA ASP A 8 -6.03 9.94 4.16
C ASP A 8 -5.92 11.45 3.90
N PRO A 9 -7.00 12.23 4.06
CA PRO A 9 -6.94 13.68 3.90
C PRO A 9 -6.19 14.30 5.08
N VAL A 10 -5.19 15.14 4.78
CA VAL A 10 -4.40 15.83 5.80
C VAL A 10 -4.97 17.22 6.02
N PRO A 11 -5.01 17.75 7.26
CA PRO A 11 -5.42 19.13 7.48
C PRO A 11 -4.47 20.10 6.75
N SER A 12 -5.01 20.86 5.80
CA SER A 12 -4.26 21.88 5.06
C SER A 12 -3.85 23.03 5.99
N SER A 13 -2.62 23.51 5.84
CA SER A 13 -2.14 24.72 6.52
C SER A 13 -2.63 25.97 5.79
N PHE A 14 -2.52 27.15 6.41
CA PHE A 14 -2.99 28.42 5.81
C PHE A 14 -2.43 28.69 4.40
N ILE A 15 -1.23 28.19 4.11
CA ILE A 15 -0.55 28.35 2.81
C ILE A 15 -1.11 27.39 1.75
N THR A 16 -1.65 26.23 2.15
CA THR A 16 -2.17 25.16 1.28
C THR A 16 -3.69 25.07 1.32
N LEU A 17 -4.37 26.11 1.81
CA LEU A 17 -5.82 26.12 2.03
C LEU A 17 -6.65 25.97 0.74
N MET A 18 -6.08 26.36 -0.41
CA MET A 18 -6.71 26.19 -1.73
C MET A 18 -6.31 24.88 -2.43
N ASP A 19 -5.34 24.14 -1.88
CA ASP A 19 -4.87 22.88 -2.45
C ASP A 19 -5.52 21.68 -1.75
N THR A 20 -5.85 20.65 -2.53
CA THR A 20 -6.30 19.36 -2.00
C THR A 20 -5.07 18.53 -1.65
N VAL A 21 -4.78 18.41 -0.35
CA VAL A 21 -3.64 17.63 0.17
C VAL A 21 -4.14 16.27 0.65
N THR A 22 -3.83 15.21 -0.09
CA THR A 22 -4.12 13.83 0.30
C THR A 22 -2.83 13.01 0.39
N ILE A 23 -2.75 12.10 1.37
CA ILE A 23 -1.67 11.12 1.44
C ILE A 23 -2.12 9.86 0.71
N GLN A 24 -1.46 9.58 -0.41
CA GLN A 24 -1.63 8.34 -1.16
C GLN A 24 -0.53 7.34 -0.80
N LYS A 25 -0.92 6.17 -0.31
CA LYS A 25 -0.01 5.04 -0.08
C LYS A 25 0.24 4.34 -1.41
N GLN A 26 1.49 4.29 -1.85
CA GLN A 26 1.88 3.62 -3.09
C GLN A 26 2.74 2.39 -2.77
N PRO A 27 2.52 1.26 -3.46
CA PRO A 27 3.29 0.06 -3.22
C PRO A 27 4.76 0.29 -3.59
N TYR A 28 5.67 -0.19 -2.74
CA TYR A 28 7.12 -0.02 -2.91
C TYR A 28 7.72 -0.78 -4.10
N GLY A 29 6.94 -1.62 -4.78
CA GLY A 29 7.37 -2.42 -5.93
C GLY A 29 7.77 -3.85 -5.53
N VAL A 30 9.02 -4.23 -5.77
CA VAL A 30 9.50 -5.60 -5.52
C VAL A 30 9.83 -5.79 -4.04
N VAL A 31 9.18 -6.74 -3.39
CA VAL A 31 9.41 -7.09 -1.98
C VAL A 31 10.15 -8.43 -1.89
N LEU A 32 11.30 -8.44 -1.23
CA LEU A 32 12.07 -9.66 -0.91
C LEU A 32 11.67 -10.18 0.47
N ILE A 33 11.23 -11.44 0.55
CA ILE A 33 10.86 -12.09 1.82
C ILE A 33 11.94 -13.12 2.18
N ILE A 34 12.57 -12.95 3.34
CA ILE A 34 13.58 -13.88 3.87
C ILE A 34 13.01 -14.56 5.11
N SER A 35 12.97 -15.88 5.09
CA SER A 35 12.37 -16.69 6.15
C SER A 35 13.42 -17.39 7.01
N PRO A 36 13.19 -17.51 8.33
CA PRO A 36 14.04 -18.30 9.19
C PRO A 36 13.85 -19.81 8.95
N TRP A 37 14.86 -20.61 9.28
CA TRP A 37 14.89 -22.06 9.05
C TRP A 37 13.92 -22.88 9.92
N ASN A 38 13.38 -22.28 10.98
CA ASN A 38 12.53 -22.98 11.95
C ASN A 38 11.08 -23.15 11.46
N PHE A 39 10.52 -22.11 10.86
CA PHE A 39 9.15 -22.11 10.30
C PHE A 39 9.09 -21.31 9.00
N PRO A 40 9.78 -21.79 7.95
CA PRO A 40 9.96 -21.02 6.73
C PRO A 40 8.63 -20.71 6.03
N PHE A 41 7.64 -21.60 6.10
CA PHE A 41 6.34 -21.40 5.44
C PHE A 41 5.50 -20.34 6.15
N ILE A 42 5.15 -20.55 7.42
CA ILE A 42 4.22 -19.68 8.15
C ILE A 42 4.73 -18.23 8.21
N LEU A 43 6.04 -18.05 8.50
CA LEU A 43 6.63 -16.71 8.62
C LEU A 43 6.85 -16.02 7.26
N SER A 44 6.91 -16.77 6.15
CA SER A 44 6.94 -16.17 4.80
C SER A 44 5.56 -15.78 4.30
N PHE A 45 4.54 -16.60 4.59
CA PHE A 45 3.19 -16.36 4.09
C PHE A 45 2.54 -15.13 4.71
N GLN A 46 2.81 -14.86 5.98
CA GLN A 46 2.28 -13.69 6.67
C GLN A 46 2.65 -12.35 5.98
N PRO A 47 3.92 -12.06 5.67
CA PRO A 47 4.28 -10.86 4.90
C PRO A 47 3.91 -10.96 3.42
N LEU A 48 3.87 -12.17 2.83
CA LEU A 48 3.46 -12.36 1.43
C LEU A 48 2.00 -11.92 1.20
N VAL A 49 1.08 -12.34 2.06
CA VAL A 49 -0.33 -11.94 1.97
C VAL A 49 -0.49 -10.44 2.14
N GLY A 50 0.29 -9.81 3.03
CA GLY A 50 0.33 -8.36 3.20
C GLY A 50 0.80 -7.64 1.93
N ALA A 51 1.91 -8.09 1.33
CA ALA A 51 2.45 -7.50 0.11
C ALA A 51 1.48 -7.63 -1.08
N ILE A 52 0.80 -8.78 -1.22
CA ILE A 52 -0.18 -9.01 -2.28
C ILE A 52 -1.43 -8.14 -2.11
N ALA A 53 -1.91 -7.98 -0.87
CA ALA A 53 -3.09 -7.19 -0.56
C ALA A 53 -2.93 -5.71 -0.92
N GLU A 54 -1.72 -5.17 -0.80
CA GLU A 54 -1.41 -3.79 -1.20
C GLU A 54 -1.18 -3.67 -2.71
N LEU A 55 -0.54 -4.67 -3.34
CA LEU A 55 -0.12 -4.61 -4.74
C LEU A 55 -1.28 -4.75 -5.74
N ILE A 56 -2.18 -5.73 -5.55
CA ILE A 56 -3.21 -6.06 -6.56
C ILE A 56 -4.20 -4.91 -6.80
N PRO A 57 -4.84 -4.32 -5.78
CA PRO A 57 -5.87 -3.31 -5.99
C PRO A 57 -5.34 -2.05 -6.66
N LYS A 58 -4.10 -1.66 -6.33
CA LYS A 58 -3.46 -0.47 -6.90
C LYS A 58 -2.95 -0.69 -8.32
N TYR A 59 -2.57 -1.92 -8.67
CA TYR A 59 -2.25 -2.28 -10.04
C TYR A 59 -3.47 -2.14 -10.95
N LEU A 60 -4.64 -2.61 -10.50
CA LEU A 60 -5.90 -2.51 -11.26
C LEU A 60 -6.34 -1.05 -11.46
N ASP A 61 -6.24 -0.22 -10.42
CA ASP A 61 -6.51 1.23 -10.47
C ASP A 61 -5.63 1.93 -11.52
N LYS A 62 -4.34 1.58 -11.57
CA LYS A 62 -3.39 2.16 -12.53
C LYS A 62 -3.66 1.72 -13.98
N VAL A 63 -4.08 0.47 -14.21
CA VAL A 63 -4.40 -0.05 -15.56
C VAL A 63 -5.74 0.50 -16.07
N SER A 64 -6.71 0.74 -15.18
CA SER A 64 -8.02 1.30 -15.54
C SER A 64 -7.96 2.80 -15.92
N CYS A 65 -6.87 3.51 -15.58
CA CYS A 65 -6.70 4.94 -15.83
C CYS A 65 -6.06 5.25 -17.20
N TRP A 66 -5.98 4.26 -18.09
CA TRP A 66 -5.54 4.37 -19.48
C TRP A 66 -6.66 4.04 -20.46
#